data_AF-A0A6C0JME0-F1
#
_entry.id   AF-A0A6C0JME0-F1
#
_cell.length_a   1.000
_cell.length_b   1.000
_cell.length_c   1.000
_cell.angle_alpha   90.00
_cell.angle_beta   90.00
_cell.angle_gamma   90.00
#
_symmetry.space_group_name_H-M   'P 1'
#
loop_
_entity.id
_entity.type
_entity.pdbx_description
1 polymer ?
#
loop_
_entity_poly.entity_id
_entity_poly.type
_entity_poly.pdbx_seq_one_letter_code
_entity_poly.pdbx_strand_id
1 'polypeptide(L)'
;MPLSISKLEKLLSLKGFVPTRYFVMHSVVVYMEIISITDADTFLLYIPSKYKFVVPKSSSVFKIKYVDLDESENNTADDYAGEPDEHTVENEYQEIDVKMSPTVQGNNIGHHLEENYKRSITIKDISSEDLKELKDIIRQLKRLRFCVQNVKYKIAIMYKNYLCSIKRDDSIECFSIKKYRGKACKKLFVTCDLELLYEKMDSLMLNMGTIRKGLYHILDKNHFTHSRTLQRLLDEKSTMVEFSDNAYSKKVEYEKYLKEATEMLAAINKSEKSVLEQIYELNEKYNNQGLKGLHNDIEKSHQLSKLNTELTEIQKVKEEVVKTIFDLKTKREDTMLTVDKIMFDNNVMVECVLRNFRDLGLVCGKYN
;
A
#
# COMPACT_ATOMS: atom_id res chain seq x y z
N MET A 1 -17.78 -36.60 -7.68
CA MET A 1 -19.00 -36.24 -6.93
C MET A 1 -18.67 -35.11 -5.95
N PRO A 2 -19.63 -34.24 -5.56
CA PRO A 2 -19.39 -33.27 -4.50
C PRO A 2 -19.26 -33.96 -3.14
N LEU A 3 -18.46 -33.38 -2.24
CA LEU A 3 -18.31 -33.83 -0.85
C LEU A 3 -19.33 -33.12 0.05
N SER A 4 -19.81 -33.85 1.06
CA SER A 4 -20.81 -33.32 2.01
C SER A 4 -20.17 -32.38 3.03
N ILE A 5 -20.56 -31.10 2.98
CA ILE A 5 -20.11 -30.09 3.95
C ILE A 5 -20.52 -30.45 5.37
N SER A 6 -21.71 -31.02 5.58
CA SER A 6 -22.20 -31.39 6.92
C SER A 6 -21.46 -32.56 7.56
N LYS A 7 -20.66 -33.33 6.80
CA LYS A 7 -19.68 -34.27 7.38
C LYS A 7 -18.43 -33.53 7.90
N LEU A 8 -17.96 -32.50 7.20
CA LEU A 8 -16.82 -31.67 7.62
C LEU A 8 -17.19 -30.78 8.81
N GLU A 9 -18.37 -30.16 8.81
CA GLU A 9 -18.90 -29.38 9.94
C GLU A 9 -19.02 -30.22 11.22
N LYS A 10 -19.54 -31.46 11.11
CA LYS A 10 -19.58 -32.39 12.24
C LYS A 10 -18.18 -32.73 12.76
N LEU A 11 -17.24 -33.04 11.88
CA LEU A 11 -15.84 -33.33 12.27
C LEU A 11 -15.19 -32.15 12.99
N LEU A 12 -15.38 -30.92 12.48
CA LEU A 12 -14.90 -29.68 13.10
C LEU A 12 -15.52 -29.47 14.49
N SER A 13 -16.85 -29.65 14.62
CA SER A 13 -17.55 -29.47 15.90
C SER A 13 -17.08 -30.42 17.01
N LEU A 14 -16.69 -31.66 16.66
CA LEU A 14 -16.14 -32.66 17.59
C LEU A 14 -14.78 -32.26 18.19
N LYS A 15 -14.10 -31.24 17.62
CA LYS A 15 -12.83 -30.69 18.11
C LYS A 15 -12.96 -29.22 18.55
N GLY A 16 -14.19 -28.72 18.77
CA GLY A 16 -14.42 -27.35 19.23
C GLY A 16 -14.23 -26.26 18.17
N PHE A 17 -14.22 -26.63 16.88
CA PHE A 17 -14.11 -25.71 15.76
C PHE A 17 -15.48 -25.37 15.17
N VAL A 18 -15.74 -24.07 14.96
CA VAL A 18 -16.99 -23.55 14.41
C VAL A 18 -16.73 -22.79 13.10
N PRO A 19 -17.17 -23.31 11.95
CA PRO A 19 -17.29 -22.53 10.72
C PRO A 19 -18.20 -21.33 10.90
N THR A 20 -17.78 -20.15 10.44
CA THR A 20 -18.57 -18.91 10.53
C THR A 20 -18.84 -18.24 9.19
N ARG A 21 -17.92 -18.38 8.23
CA ARG A 21 -18.05 -17.82 6.87
C ARG A 21 -17.54 -18.81 5.83
N TYR A 22 -18.22 -18.88 4.68
CA TYR A 22 -17.85 -19.69 3.54
C TYR A 22 -17.63 -18.80 2.32
N PHE A 23 -16.44 -18.83 1.75
CA PHE A 23 -16.07 -18.04 0.57
C PHE A 23 -16.15 -18.94 -0.67
N VAL A 24 -17.05 -18.60 -1.58
CA VAL A 24 -17.54 -19.49 -2.63
C VAL A 24 -17.30 -18.90 -4.02
N MET A 25 -16.67 -19.67 -4.90
CA MET A 25 -16.51 -19.37 -6.32
C MET A 25 -17.19 -20.46 -7.16
N HIS A 26 -17.96 -20.08 -8.18
CA HIS A 26 -18.71 -21.02 -9.04
C HIS A 26 -19.56 -22.07 -8.25
N SER A 27 -20.13 -21.65 -7.11
CA SER A 27 -20.90 -22.50 -6.17
C SER A 27 -20.10 -23.59 -5.43
N VAL A 28 -18.76 -23.55 -5.49
CA VAL A 28 -17.84 -24.41 -4.72
C VAL A 28 -17.12 -23.55 -3.66
N VAL A 29 -16.94 -24.08 -2.44
CA VAL A 29 -16.17 -23.41 -1.39
C VAL A 29 -14.67 -23.45 -1.72
N VAL A 30 -14.01 -22.30 -1.62
CA VAL A 30 -12.55 -22.14 -1.79
C VAL A 30 -11.87 -21.89 -0.44
N TYR A 31 -12.48 -21.04 0.40
CA TYR A 31 -12.02 -20.78 1.77
C TYR A 31 -13.17 -20.84 2.78
N MET A 32 -12.85 -21.16 4.03
CA MET A 32 -13.78 -21.15 5.17
C MET A 32 -13.12 -20.48 6.37
N GLU A 33 -13.77 -19.48 6.98
CA GLU A 33 -13.32 -18.89 8.25
C GLU A 33 -13.85 -19.73 9.42
N ILE A 34 -12.93 -20.23 10.22
CA ILE A 34 -13.18 -21.15 11.33
C ILE A 34 -12.71 -20.51 12.63
N ILE A 35 -13.51 -20.63 13.69
CA ILE A 35 -13.19 -20.15 15.03
C ILE A 35 -12.96 -21.34 15.97
N SER A 36 -11.87 -21.33 16.73
CA SER A 36 -11.65 -22.19 17.89
C SER A 36 -12.41 -21.63 19.10
N ILE A 37 -13.29 -22.45 19.70
CA ILE A 37 -14.02 -22.08 20.92
C ILE A 37 -13.07 -21.93 22.12
N THR A 38 -12.02 -22.77 22.20
CA THR A 38 -11.09 -22.80 23.35
C THR A 38 -10.22 -21.56 23.45
N ASP A 39 -9.75 -21.04 22.31
CA ASP A 39 -8.71 -20.00 22.26
C ASP A 39 -9.25 -18.62 21.82
N ALA A 40 -10.57 -18.55 21.55
CA ALA A 40 -11.24 -17.43 20.89
C ALA A 40 -10.45 -16.92 19.68
N ASP A 41 -10.10 -17.84 18.77
CA ASP A 41 -9.08 -17.61 17.74
C ASP A 41 -9.52 -18.08 16.35
N THR A 42 -9.11 -17.38 15.30
CA THR A 42 -9.61 -17.61 13.94
C THR A 42 -8.52 -17.99 12.94
N PHE A 43 -8.83 -18.92 12.06
CA PHE A 43 -8.00 -19.28 10.91
C PHE A 43 -8.84 -19.46 9.64
N LEU A 44 -8.16 -19.50 8.49
CA LEU A 44 -8.80 -19.81 7.21
C LEU A 44 -8.41 -21.21 6.74
N LEU A 45 -9.41 -22.03 6.43
CA LEU A 45 -9.23 -23.33 5.80
C LEU A 45 -9.36 -23.18 4.28
N TYR A 46 -8.29 -23.45 3.55
CA TYR A 46 -8.27 -23.57 2.10
C TYR A 46 -8.76 -24.96 1.67
N ILE A 47 -9.60 -24.99 0.63
CA ILE A 47 -10.12 -26.21 0.02
C ILE A 47 -9.50 -26.37 -1.38
N PRO A 48 -8.53 -27.29 -1.57
CA PRO A 48 -7.94 -27.56 -2.88
C PRO A 48 -9.00 -27.94 -3.93
N SER A 49 -8.88 -27.39 -5.14
CA SER A 49 -9.87 -27.47 -6.24
C SER A 49 -10.31 -28.89 -6.66
N LYS A 50 -9.52 -29.93 -6.35
CA LYS A 50 -9.90 -31.34 -6.53
C LYS A 50 -11.05 -31.78 -5.61
N TYR A 51 -11.27 -31.08 -4.49
CA TYR A 51 -12.38 -31.31 -3.57
C TYR A 51 -13.50 -30.30 -3.84
N LYS A 52 -14.71 -30.79 -4.11
CA LYS A 52 -15.86 -29.93 -4.45
C LYS A 52 -16.89 -29.97 -3.32
N PHE A 53 -16.81 -29.02 -2.39
CA PHE A 53 -17.84 -28.79 -1.37
C PHE A 53 -18.85 -27.76 -1.86
N VAL A 54 -20.14 -28.10 -1.82
CA VAL A 54 -21.26 -27.23 -2.18
C VAL A 54 -22.05 -26.94 -0.92
N VAL A 55 -22.38 -25.67 -0.68
CA VAL A 55 -23.07 -25.19 0.53
C VAL A 55 -24.42 -24.56 0.12
N PRO A 56 -25.52 -24.86 0.82
CA PRO A 56 -26.81 -24.21 0.56
C PRO A 56 -26.71 -22.69 0.79
N LYS A 57 -27.57 -21.91 0.12
CA LYS A 57 -27.58 -20.44 0.23
C LYS A 57 -28.02 -20.01 1.65
N SER A 58 -27.06 -19.70 2.52
CA SER A 58 -27.29 -19.11 3.84
C SER A 58 -26.61 -17.73 3.97
N SER A 59 -26.88 -17.01 5.06
CA SER A 59 -26.31 -15.69 5.35
C SER A 59 -24.79 -15.67 5.52
N SER A 60 -24.17 -16.80 5.84
CA SER A 60 -22.71 -16.96 5.97
C SER A 60 -21.98 -17.28 4.67
N VAL A 61 -22.67 -17.36 3.53
CA VAL A 61 -22.08 -17.72 2.23
C VAL A 61 -21.81 -16.48 1.38
N PHE A 62 -20.53 -16.15 1.21
CA PHE A 62 -20.07 -14.99 0.45
C PHE A 62 -19.51 -15.42 -0.90
N LYS A 63 -19.89 -14.73 -1.98
CA LYS A 63 -19.38 -15.00 -3.33
C LYS A 63 -18.09 -14.22 -3.57
N ILE A 64 -17.01 -14.92 -3.90
CA ILE A 64 -15.73 -14.30 -4.28
C ILE A 64 -15.57 -14.23 -5.81
N LYS A 65 -14.90 -13.16 -6.26
CA LYS A 65 -14.33 -12.99 -7.60
C LYS A 65 -12.81 -12.83 -7.45
N TYR A 66 -12.02 -13.27 -8.43
CA TYR A 66 -10.66 -12.76 -8.57
C TYR A 66 -10.67 -11.25 -8.82
N VAL A 67 -9.65 -10.57 -8.31
CA VAL A 67 -9.24 -9.24 -8.76
C VAL A 67 -7.90 -9.44 -9.45
N ASP A 68 -7.84 -9.10 -10.74
CA ASP A 68 -6.56 -9.00 -11.45
C ASP A 68 -5.94 -7.65 -11.11
N LEU A 69 -4.63 -7.63 -10.87
CA LEU A 69 -3.88 -6.46 -10.45
C LEU A 69 -2.52 -6.53 -11.13
N ASP A 70 -2.31 -5.68 -12.13
CA ASP A 70 -1.15 -5.73 -13.03
C ASP A 70 0.17 -5.72 -12.25
N GLU A 71 0.91 -6.84 -12.30
CA GLU A 71 2.09 -7.03 -11.45
C GLU A 71 3.29 -6.17 -11.89
N SER A 72 3.27 -5.64 -13.11
CA SER A 72 4.35 -4.86 -13.75
C SER A 72 4.72 -3.57 -13.01
N GLU A 73 3.75 -2.88 -12.40
CA GLU A 73 3.94 -1.56 -11.77
C GLU A 73 4.36 -1.63 -10.29
N ASN A 74 4.95 -2.74 -9.82
CA ASN A 74 5.19 -2.99 -8.38
C ASN A 74 6.57 -2.53 -7.88
N ASN A 75 7.16 -1.49 -8.48
CA ASN A 75 8.45 -0.97 -8.05
C ASN A 75 8.28 0.29 -7.18
N THR A 76 8.47 0.13 -5.87
CA THR A 76 8.40 1.23 -4.87
C THR A 76 9.28 2.43 -5.20
N ALA A 77 10.40 2.22 -5.93
CA ALA A 77 11.27 3.33 -6.33
C ALA A 77 10.61 4.21 -7.39
N ASP A 78 9.77 3.65 -8.26
CA ASP A 78 9.18 4.37 -9.39
C ASP A 78 7.94 5.16 -8.92
N ASP A 79 7.19 4.64 -7.93
CA ASP A 79 6.12 5.34 -7.18
C ASP A 79 6.57 6.68 -6.54
N TYR A 80 7.89 6.91 -6.35
CA TYR A 80 8.46 8.06 -5.63
C TYR A 80 9.59 8.79 -6.34
N ALA A 81 10.26 8.15 -7.29
CA ALA A 81 11.45 8.66 -7.99
C ALA A 81 11.55 8.15 -9.44
N GLY A 82 10.46 7.64 -10.02
CA GLY A 82 10.35 7.49 -11.46
C GLY A 82 10.37 8.85 -12.15
N GLU A 83 10.72 8.85 -13.44
CA GLU A 83 10.48 10.02 -14.28
C GLU A 83 8.97 10.29 -14.32
N PRO A 84 8.51 11.55 -14.25
CA PRO A 84 7.09 11.83 -14.36
C PRO A 84 6.62 11.41 -15.75
N ASP A 85 5.68 10.45 -15.81
CA ASP A 85 5.08 10.00 -17.07
C ASP A 85 4.60 11.23 -17.86
N GLU A 86 5.29 11.58 -18.95
CA GLU A 86 4.88 12.68 -19.83
C GLU A 86 3.45 12.44 -20.34
N HIS A 87 3.10 11.16 -20.53
CA HIS A 87 1.77 10.66 -20.84
C HIS A 87 0.71 10.89 -19.74
N THR A 88 1.04 11.18 -18.49
CA THR A 88 0.05 11.61 -17.50
C THR A 88 -0.20 13.11 -17.57
N VAL A 89 0.85 13.93 -17.70
CA VAL A 89 0.74 15.40 -17.72
C VAL A 89 0.09 15.90 -19.01
N GLU A 90 0.39 15.32 -20.17
CA GLU A 90 -0.28 15.67 -21.43
C GLU A 90 -1.79 15.34 -21.40
N ASN A 91 -2.18 14.24 -20.74
CA ASN A 91 -3.58 13.80 -20.71
C ASN A 91 -4.47 14.60 -19.75
N GLU A 92 -3.92 15.34 -18.78
CA GLU A 92 -4.71 16.26 -17.94
C GLU A 92 -4.97 17.62 -18.62
N TYR A 93 -4.23 17.98 -19.67
CA TYR A 93 -4.38 19.25 -20.40
C TYR A 93 -4.98 19.14 -21.82
N GLN A 94 -5.25 17.93 -22.32
CA GLN A 94 -6.03 17.76 -23.55
C GLN A 94 -7.53 17.91 -23.28
N GLU A 95 -8.01 19.17 -23.33
CA GLU A 95 -9.44 19.44 -23.52
C GLU A 95 -9.98 18.70 -24.75
N ILE A 96 -11.21 18.19 -24.65
CA ILE A 96 -11.82 17.35 -25.68
C ILE A 96 -12.26 18.21 -26.87
N ASP A 97 -11.36 18.45 -27.82
CA ASP A 97 -11.69 19.01 -29.12
C ASP A 97 -11.62 17.94 -30.23
N VAL A 98 -12.77 17.32 -30.53
CA VAL A 98 -12.90 16.33 -31.60
C VAL A 98 -12.95 17.03 -32.97
N LYS A 99 -11.81 17.62 -33.35
CA LYS A 99 -11.53 18.09 -34.71
C LYS A 99 -10.47 17.19 -35.32
N MET A 100 -10.85 16.47 -36.39
CA MET A 100 -9.90 15.67 -37.16
C MET A 100 -8.85 16.58 -37.81
N SER A 101 -7.61 16.56 -37.32
CA SER A 101 -6.48 17.13 -38.05
C SER A 101 -6.34 16.42 -39.41
N PRO A 102 -6.35 17.15 -40.54
CA PRO A 102 -6.53 16.57 -41.88
C PRO A 102 -5.28 15.86 -42.44
N THR A 103 -4.37 15.41 -41.58
CA THR A 103 -3.01 14.97 -41.92
C THR A 103 -2.77 13.47 -41.75
N VAL A 104 -3.78 12.69 -41.34
CA VAL A 104 -3.67 11.22 -41.17
C VAL A 104 -3.82 10.51 -42.53
N GLN A 105 -2.83 10.69 -43.41
CA GLN A 105 -2.63 9.79 -44.55
C GLN A 105 -1.84 8.56 -44.10
N GLY A 106 -2.45 7.37 -44.18
CA GLY A 106 -1.74 6.08 -44.08
C GLY A 106 -2.17 5.17 -42.92
N ASN A 107 -3.06 4.24 -43.23
CA ASN A 107 -3.23 2.86 -42.70
C ASN A 107 -3.32 2.55 -41.18
N ASN A 108 -2.84 3.38 -40.25
CA ASN A 108 -2.76 3.03 -38.81
C ASN A 108 -4.01 3.36 -37.98
N ILE A 109 -5.12 3.77 -38.61
CA ILE A 109 -6.42 3.98 -37.93
C ILE A 109 -6.88 2.70 -37.21
N GLY A 110 -6.65 1.52 -37.81
CA GLY A 110 -6.98 0.23 -37.21
C GLY A 110 -6.27 0.00 -35.87
N HIS A 111 -4.96 0.25 -35.81
CA HIS A 111 -4.18 0.06 -34.59
C HIS A 111 -4.60 1.03 -33.49
N HIS A 112 -4.89 2.30 -33.82
CA HIS A 112 -5.44 3.27 -32.86
C HIS A 112 -6.83 2.89 -32.32
N LEU A 113 -7.65 2.19 -33.11
CA LEU A 113 -8.93 1.65 -32.65
C LEU A 113 -8.73 0.41 -31.76
N GLU A 114 -7.82 -0.49 -32.13
CA GLU A 114 -7.48 -1.67 -31.32
C GLU A 114 -6.89 -1.29 -29.95
N GLU A 115 -6.03 -0.25 -29.88
CA GLU A 115 -5.55 0.32 -28.61
C GLU A 115 -6.70 0.79 -27.70
N ASN A 116 -7.77 1.36 -28.27
CA ASN A 116 -8.96 1.73 -27.51
C ASN A 116 -9.79 0.52 -27.04
N TYR A 117 -9.70 -0.63 -27.73
CA TYR A 117 -10.25 -1.91 -27.26
C TYR A 117 -9.33 -2.67 -26.28
N LYS A 118 -8.01 -2.41 -26.30
CA LYS A 118 -7.05 -2.94 -25.31
C LYS A 118 -7.20 -2.33 -23.92
N ARG A 119 -7.90 -1.19 -23.78
CA ARG A 119 -8.24 -0.60 -22.48
C ARG A 119 -8.95 -1.66 -21.63
N SER A 120 -8.26 -2.20 -20.64
CA SER A 120 -8.79 -3.23 -19.76
C SER A 120 -10.07 -2.70 -19.11
N ILE A 121 -11.11 -3.54 -19.04
CA ILE A 121 -12.36 -3.18 -18.37
C ILE A 121 -12.12 -3.28 -16.86
N THR A 122 -11.37 -2.31 -16.35
CA THR A 122 -11.22 -1.99 -14.93
C THR A 122 -12.61 -1.87 -14.36
N ILE A 123 -12.98 -2.83 -13.53
CA ILE A 123 -14.34 -2.97 -13.02
C ILE A 123 -14.59 -1.75 -12.14
N LYS A 124 -15.55 -0.90 -12.52
CA LYS A 124 -15.91 0.39 -11.88
C LYS A 124 -16.44 0.28 -10.43
N ASP A 125 -16.21 -0.85 -9.77
CA ASP A 125 -16.64 -1.21 -8.42
C ASP A 125 -15.52 -1.00 -7.35
N ILE A 126 -14.29 -0.64 -7.76
CA ILE A 126 -13.13 -0.44 -6.85
C ILE A 126 -12.70 1.03 -6.87
N SER A 127 -12.46 1.64 -5.71
CA SER A 127 -11.93 3.01 -5.63
C SER A 127 -10.41 3.06 -5.84
N SER A 128 -9.87 4.21 -6.24
CA SER A 128 -8.42 4.43 -6.34
C SER A 128 -7.70 4.22 -5.01
N GLU A 129 -8.34 4.59 -3.89
CA GLU A 129 -7.85 4.32 -2.53
C GLU A 129 -7.79 2.80 -2.23
N ASP A 130 -8.83 2.05 -2.59
CA ASP A 130 -8.85 0.59 -2.44
C ASP A 130 -7.78 -0.08 -3.31
N LEU A 131 -7.58 0.37 -4.55
CA LEU A 131 -6.52 -0.12 -5.45
C LEU A 131 -5.12 0.11 -4.86
N LYS A 132 -4.87 1.27 -4.24
CA LYS A 132 -3.59 1.57 -3.60
C LYS A 132 -3.34 0.66 -2.40
N GLU A 133 -4.29 0.56 -1.47
CA GLU A 133 -4.16 -0.35 -0.32
C GLU A 133 -4.08 -1.83 -0.74
N LEU A 134 -4.66 -2.23 -1.87
CA LEU A 134 -4.48 -3.56 -2.46
C LEU A 134 -3.07 -3.79 -3.01
N LYS A 135 -2.51 -2.85 -3.79
CA LYS A 135 -1.09 -2.90 -4.22
C LYS A 135 -0.18 -3.02 -3.00
N ASP A 136 -0.43 -2.23 -1.95
CA ASP A 136 0.36 -2.25 -0.71
C ASP A 136 0.24 -3.58 0.06
N ILE A 137 -0.96 -4.16 0.17
CA ILE A 137 -1.14 -5.49 0.78
C ILE A 137 -0.44 -6.58 -0.04
N ILE A 138 -0.41 -6.48 -1.37
CA ILE A 138 0.36 -7.41 -2.22
C ILE A 138 1.86 -7.22 -2.01
N ARG A 139 2.37 -5.98 -1.97
CA ARG A 139 3.78 -5.68 -1.63
C ARG A 139 4.17 -6.26 -0.26
N GLN A 140 3.29 -6.14 0.75
CA GLN A 140 3.48 -6.78 2.06
C GLN A 140 3.49 -8.31 2.00
N LEU A 141 2.55 -8.93 1.29
CA LEU A 141 2.50 -10.39 1.14
C LEU A 141 3.73 -10.91 0.37
N LYS A 142 4.25 -10.18 -0.62
CA LYS A 142 5.51 -10.50 -1.32
C LYS A 142 6.70 -10.55 -0.34
N ARG A 143 6.73 -9.70 0.70
CA ARG A 143 7.70 -9.76 1.81
C ARG A 143 7.43 -10.92 2.78
N LEU A 144 6.21 -11.00 3.32
CA LEU A 144 5.82 -11.99 4.35
C LEU A 144 5.86 -13.44 3.85
N ARG A 145 5.79 -13.65 2.53
CA ARG A 145 5.96 -14.95 1.86
C ARG A 145 7.23 -15.69 2.28
N PHE A 146 8.36 -14.98 2.40
CA PHE A 146 9.63 -15.60 2.79
C PHE A 146 9.59 -16.18 4.21
N CYS A 147 8.71 -15.68 5.08
CA CYS A 147 8.49 -16.22 6.42
C CYS A 147 7.72 -17.57 6.42
N VAL A 148 7.04 -17.92 5.33
CA VAL A 148 6.18 -19.12 5.21
C VAL A 148 6.49 -20.01 4.00
N GLN A 149 7.59 -19.75 3.29
CA GLN A 149 8.03 -20.56 2.15
C GLN A 149 8.23 -22.04 2.53
N ASN A 150 8.95 -22.29 3.62
CA ASN A 150 9.38 -23.65 4.04
C ASN A 150 8.37 -24.38 4.96
N VAL A 151 7.10 -23.96 5.02
CA VAL A 151 6.07 -24.58 5.88
C VAL A 151 4.77 -24.85 5.11
N LYS A 152 4.05 -25.92 5.48
CA LYS A 152 2.73 -26.27 4.90
C LYS A 152 1.61 -25.25 5.19
N TYR A 153 1.84 -24.31 6.10
CA TYR A 153 0.90 -23.24 6.45
C TYR A 153 1.28 -21.96 5.72
N LYS A 154 0.30 -21.23 5.18
CA LYS A 154 0.51 -19.97 4.46
C LYS A 154 -0.24 -18.82 5.16
N ILE A 155 -0.28 -17.63 4.55
CA ILE A 155 -0.83 -16.40 5.14
C ILE A 155 -1.93 -15.84 4.23
N ALA A 156 -2.94 -15.21 4.83
CA ALA A 156 -3.82 -14.29 4.14
C ALA A 156 -4.06 -13.02 4.95
N ILE A 157 -4.28 -11.90 4.26
CA ILE A 157 -4.71 -10.61 4.83
C ILE A 157 -6.10 -10.30 4.27
N MET A 158 -7.03 -9.96 5.15
CA MET A 158 -8.37 -9.48 4.77
C MET A 158 -8.50 -7.99 5.13
N TYR A 159 -8.96 -7.17 4.19
CA TYR A 159 -9.13 -5.73 4.33
C TYR A 159 -10.40 -5.27 3.60
N LYS A 160 -11.26 -4.47 4.22
CA LYS A 160 -12.59 -4.08 3.69
C LYS A 160 -13.32 -5.32 3.13
N ASN A 161 -13.57 -5.39 1.83
CA ASN A 161 -14.21 -6.50 1.11
C ASN A 161 -13.23 -7.34 0.28
N TYR A 162 -11.94 -7.32 0.59
CA TYR A 162 -10.91 -8.05 -0.13
C TYR A 162 -10.20 -9.08 0.76
N LEU A 163 -9.81 -10.19 0.16
CA LEU A 163 -8.99 -11.23 0.76
C LEU A 163 -7.79 -11.48 -0.15
N CYS A 164 -6.59 -11.18 0.33
CA CYS A 164 -5.34 -11.47 -0.37
C CYS A 164 -4.63 -12.63 0.32
N SER A 165 -4.23 -13.67 -0.42
CA SER A 165 -3.73 -14.93 0.15
C SER A 165 -2.55 -15.51 -0.60
N ILE A 166 -1.59 -16.08 0.14
CA ILE A 166 -0.43 -16.80 -0.41
C ILE A 166 -0.82 -18.27 -0.64
N LYS A 167 -0.58 -18.77 -1.85
CA LYS A 167 -0.83 -20.16 -2.26
C LYS A 167 0.22 -21.15 -1.71
N ARG A 168 -0.08 -22.45 -1.87
CA ARG A 168 0.90 -23.55 -1.75
C ARG A 168 2.14 -23.39 -2.64
N ASP A 169 1.99 -22.78 -3.81
CA ASP A 169 3.05 -22.54 -4.81
C ASP A 169 3.76 -21.19 -4.64
N ASP A 170 3.49 -20.48 -3.53
CA ASP A 170 4.05 -19.17 -3.23
C ASP A 170 3.71 -18.04 -4.26
N SER A 171 2.69 -18.26 -5.11
CA SER A 171 1.95 -17.16 -5.76
C SER A 171 1.00 -16.46 -4.77
N ILE A 172 0.56 -15.24 -5.12
CA ILE A 172 -0.41 -14.46 -4.34
C ILE A 172 -1.69 -14.34 -5.17
N GLU A 173 -2.86 -14.46 -4.52
CA GLU A 173 -4.17 -14.22 -5.14
C GLU A 173 -4.90 -13.12 -4.39
N CYS A 174 -5.62 -12.26 -5.14
CA CYS A 174 -6.55 -11.29 -4.59
C CYS A 174 -7.99 -11.67 -4.94
N PHE A 175 -8.87 -11.62 -3.94
CA PHE A 175 -10.30 -11.90 -4.09
C PHE A 175 -11.17 -10.74 -3.60
N SER A 176 -12.13 -10.30 -4.41
CA SER A 176 -13.19 -9.37 -3.99
C SER A 176 -14.44 -10.15 -3.54
N ILE A 177 -14.90 -9.87 -2.32
CA ILE A 177 -15.95 -10.57 -1.60
C ILE A 177 -17.28 -9.82 -1.77
N LYS A 178 -18.17 -10.33 -2.64
CA LYS A 178 -19.46 -9.68 -2.92
C LYS A 178 -20.39 -9.71 -1.69
N LYS A 179 -21.02 -8.55 -1.43
CA LYS A 179 -21.98 -8.29 -0.33
C LYS A 179 -21.41 -8.44 1.10
N TYR A 180 -20.09 -8.45 1.25
CA TYR A 180 -19.44 -8.38 2.56
C TYR A 180 -19.14 -6.92 2.94
N ARG A 181 -19.51 -6.50 4.16
CA ARG A 181 -19.16 -5.19 4.73
C ARG A 181 -18.10 -5.40 5.82
N GLY A 182 -16.84 -5.45 5.44
CA GLY A 182 -15.73 -5.48 6.39
C GLY A 182 -15.43 -4.10 6.98
N LYS A 183 -14.74 -4.09 8.12
CA LYS A 183 -14.10 -2.88 8.65
C LYS A 183 -12.91 -2.50 7.75
N ALA A 184 -12.55 -1.22 7.72
CA ALA A 184 -11.36 -0.72 7.02
C ALA A 184 -10.08 -0.95 7.85
N CYS A 185 -9.82 -2.21 8.23
CA CYS A 185 -8.63 -2.64 8.96
C CYS A 185 -8.15 -3.99 8.43
N LYS A 186 -6.85 -4.25 8.53
CA LYS A 186 -6.17 -5.45 8.03
C LYS A 186 -6.18 -6.54 9.11
N LYS A 187 -6.95 -7.61 8.87
CA LYS A 187 -6.96 -8.82 9.71
C LYS A 187 -6.02 -9.87 9.14
N LEU A 188 -5.15 -10.44 9.97
CA LEU A 188 -4.13 -11.41 9.58
C LEU A 188 -4.58 -12.84 9.89
N PHE A 189 -4.61 -13.71 8.89
CA PHE A 189 -4.93 -15.12 9.03
C PHE A 189 -3.73 -16.01 8.71
N VAL A 190 -3.52 -17.03 9.55
CA VAL A 190 -2.79 -18.23 9.14
C VAL A 190 -3.76 -19.10 8.36
N THR A 191 -3.35 -19.58 7.18
CA THR A 191 -4.14 -20.48 6.33
C THR A 191 -3.59 -21.90 6.41
N CYS A 192 -4.43 -22.88 6.73
CA CYS A 192 -4.13 -24.29 6.47
C CYS A 192 -4.95 -24.78 5.29
N ASP A 193 -4.56 -25.91 4.71
CA ASP A 193 -5.38 -26.61 3.71
C ASP A 193 -6.08 -27.84 4.30
N LEU A 194 -7.07 -28.34 3.56
CA LEU A 194 -7.88 -29.48 3.96
C LEU A 194 -7.07 -30.76 4.25
N GLU A 195 -5.97 -31.00 3.54
CA GLU A 195 -5.13 -32.19 3.75
C GLU A 195 -4.38 -32.08 5.08
N LEU A 196 -3.78 -30.91 5.35
CA LEU A 196 -3.10 -30.61 6.60
C LEU A 196 -4.06 -30.61 7.81
N LEU A 197 -5.32 -30.20 7.63
CA LEU A 197 -6.35 -30.31 8.65
C LEU A 197 -6.60 -31.79 9.03
N TYR A 198 -6.72 -32.69 8.05
CA TYR A 198 -6.87 -34.12 8.31
C TYR A 198 -5.60 -34.77 8.88
N GLU A 199 -4.40 -34.39 8.40
CA GLU A 199 -3.13 -34.91 8.91
C GLU A 199 -2.85 -34.54 10.38
N LYS A 200 -3.18 -33.31 10.79
CA LYS A 200 -2.61 -32.67 11.99
C LYS A 200 -3.64 -32.04 12.94
N MET A 201 -4.91 -32.40 12.83
CA MET A 201 -6.05 -31.75 13.50
C MET A 201 -5.81 -31.40 14.97
N ASP A 202 -5.29 -32.35 15.78
CA ASP A 202 -5.05 -32.16 17.22
C ASP A 202 -3.88 -31.21 17.55
N SER A 203 -2.91 -31.06 16.64
CA SER A 203 -1.78 -30.14 16.78
C SER A 203 -2.00 -28.78 16.08
N LEU A 204 -3.12 -28.63 15.35
CA LEU A 204 -3.33 -27.53 14.41
C LEU A 204 -3.21 -26.15 15.08
N MET A 205 -3.92 -25.95 16.20
CA MET A 205 -3.92 -24.68 16.93
C MET A 205 -2.57 -24.36 17.55
N LEU A 206 -1.83 -25.36 18.04
CA LEU A 206 -0.48 -25.17 18.58
C LEU A 206 0.50 -24.73 17.49
N ASN A 207 0.44 -25.38 16.31
CA ASN A 207 1.25 -25.02 15.15
C ASN A 207 0.91 -23.60 14.66
N MET A 208 -0.38 -23.28 14.47
CA MET A 208 -0.85 -21.96 14.05
C MET A 208 -0.46 -20.85 15.04
N GLY A 209 -0.62 -21.10 16.35
CA GLY A 209 -0.20 -20.17 17.40
C GLY A 209 1.31 -19.93 17.41
N THR A 210 2.11 -20.96 17.14
CA THR A 210 3.57 -20.86 17.02
C THR A 210 3.97 -20.04 15.78
N ILE A 211 3.36 -20.32 14.63
CA ILE A 211 3.59 -19.58 13.38
C ILE A 211 3.19 -18.11 13.55
N ARG A 212 2.02 -17.82 14.13
CA ARG A 212 1.58 -16.43 14.31
C ARG A 212 2.47 -15.66 15.30
N LYS A 213 2.94 -16.29 16.38
CA LYS A 213 3.96 -15.73 17.28
C LYS A 213 5.28 -15.44 16.53
N GLY A 214 5.72 -16.33 15.64
CA GLY A 214 6.88 -16.12 14.78
C GLY A 214 6.71 -14.92 13.84
N LEU A 215 5.55 -14.80 13.18
CA LEU A 215 5.23 -13.66 12.30
C LEU A 215 5.20 -12.33 13.06
N TYR A 216 4.56 -12.29 14.22
CA TYR A 216 4.57 -11.10 15.08
C TYR A 216 6.01 -10.72 15.50
N HIS A 217 6.82 -11.69 15.95
CA HIS A 217 8.22 -11.43 16.31
C HIS A 217 9.07 -10.92 15.13
N ILE A 218 8.82 -11.41 13.92
CA ILE A 218 9.47 -10.91 12.69
C ILE A 218 9.03 -9.47 12.41
N LEU A 219 7.75 -9.15 12.48
CA LEU A 219 7.22 -7.79 12.29
C LEU A 219 7.79 -6.80 13.32
N ASP A 220 7.83 -7.18 14.61
CA ASP A 220 8.44 -6.37 15.67
C ASP A 220 9.94 -6.14 15.41
N LYS A 221 10.69 -7.21 15.07
CA LYS A 221 12.12 -7.13 14.75
C LYS A 221 12.37 -6.28 13.51
N ASN A 222 11.53 -6.37 12.48
CA ASN A 222 11.60 -5.55 11.29
C ASN A 222 11.36 -4.08 11.63
N HIS A 223 10.35 -3.76 12.45
CA HIS A 223 10.11 -2.38 12.91
C HIS A 223 11.33 -1.76 13.60
N PHE A 224 11.96 -2.47 14.55
CA PHE A 224 13.20 -1.99 15.19
C PHE A 224 14.37 -1.87 14.20
N THR A 225 14.49 -2.80 13.25
CA THR A 225 15.55 -2.79 12.23
C THR A 225 15.37 -1.61 11.27
N HIS A 226 14.18 -1.41 10.71
CA HIS A 226 13.83 -0.28 9.84
C HIS A 226 13.94 1.07 10.56
N SER A 227 13.63 1.15 11.86
CA SER A 227 13.82 2.38 12.64
C SER A 227 15.31 2.72 12.78
N ARG A 228 16.16 1.72 13.02
CA ARG A 228 17.61 1.89 13.14
C ARG A 228 18.29 2.19 11.81
N THR A 229 17.83 1.56 10.73
CA THR A 229 18.32 1.86 9.36
C THR A 229 17.93 3.28 8.97
N LEU A 230 16.67 3.69 9.16
CA LEU A 230 16.21 5.06 8.91
C LEU A 230 17.01 6.09 9.72
N GLN A 231 17.28 5.83 11.00
CA GLN A 231 18.15 6.69 11.81
C GLN A 231 19.53 6.84 11.17
N ARG A 232 20.20 5.74 10.81
CA ARG A 232 21.52 5.78 10.17
C ARG A 232 21.51 6.56 8.84
N LEU A 233 20.47 6.38 8.02
CA LEU A 233 20.30 7.12 6.76
C LEU A 233 20.10 8.63 7.01
N LEU A 234 19.44 9.01 8.10
CA LEU A 234 19.29 10.41 8.52
C LEU A 234 20.56 10.98 9.19
N ASP A 235 21.42 10.15 9.76
CA ASP A 235 22.73 10.55 10.29
C ASP A 235 23.72 10.87 9.14
N GLU A 236 23.57 10.28 7.94
CA GLU A 236 24.34 10.61 6.73
C GLU A 236 24.07 12.03 6.17
N LYS A 237 23.13 12.79 6.75
CA LYS A 237 22.66 14.12 6.28
C LYS A 237 23.75 15.18 6.05
N SER A 238 24.91 15.09 6.72
CA SER A 238 25.99 16.07 6.50
C SER A 238 26.46 16.04 5.05
N THR A 239 26.55 14.84 4.47
CA THR A 239 26.94 14.63 3.08
C THR A 239 25.97 15.27 2.09
N MET A 240 24.66 15.33 2.39
CA MET A 240 23.69 16.05 1.55
C MET A 240 23.99 17.55 1.48
N VAL A 241 24.35 18.15 2.61
CA VAL A 241 24.73 19.57 2.68
C VAL A 241 26.03 19.79 1.91
N GLU A 242 27.03 18.94 2.12
CA GLU A 242 28.30 18.97 1.38
C GLU A 242 28.08 18.85 -0.14
N PHE A 243 27.20 17.98 -0.63
CA PHE A 243 26.87 17.89 -2.06
C PHE A 243 26.17 19.17 -2.58
N SER A 244 25.26 19.76 -1.79
CA SER A 244 24.59 21.02 -2.13
C SER A 244 25.55 22.20 -2.17
N ASP A 245 26.46 22.31 -1.20
CA ASP A 245 27.46 23.39 -1.11
C ASP A 245 28.49 23.29 -2.23
N ASN A 246 28.90 22.07 -2.62
CA ASN A 246 29.74 21.84 -3.80
C ASN A 246 29.02 22.23 -5.10
N ALA A 247 27.73 21.89 -5.24
CA ALA A 247 26.92 22.28 -6.39
C ALA A 247 26.76 23.80 -6.49
N TYR A 248 26.49 24.47 -5.36
CA TYR A 248 26.45 25.92 -5.28
C TYR A 248 27.80 26.57 -5.60
N SER A 249 28.90 26.00 -5.09
CA SER A 249 30.27 26.50 -5.36
C SER A 249 30.62 26.44 -6.84
N LYS A 250 30.30 25.32 -7.52
CA LYS A 250 30.46 25.23 -9.00
C LYS A 250 29.48 26.12 -9.75
N LYS A 251 28.27 26.37 -9.24
CA LYS A 251 27.36 27.39 -9.81
C LYS A 251 27.94 28.80 -9.70
N VAL A 252 28.59 29.16 -8.58
CA VAL A 252 29.29 30.45 -8.41
C VAL A 252 30.53 30.55 -9.31
N GLU A 253 31.25 29.44 -9.53
CA GLU A 253 32.35 29.37 -10.50
C GLU A 253 31.86 29.56 -11.94
N TYR A 254 30.78 28.88 -12.34
CA TYR A 254 30.14 29.08 -13.65
C TYR A 254 29.50 30.47 -13.79
N GLU A 255 28.94 31.05 -12.72
CA GLU A 255 28.48 32.44 -12.71
C GLU A 255 29.63 33.43 -12.81
N LYS A 256 30.81 33.13 -12.25
CA LYS A 256 32.03 33.92 -12.45
C LYS A 256 32.51 33.85 -13.90
N TYR A 257 32.54 32.67 -14.53
CA TYR A 257 32.88 32.54 -15.95
C TYR A 257 31.83 33.18 -16.86
N LEU A 258 30.53 33.05 -16.55
CA LEU A 258 29.45 33.78 -17.23
C LEU A 258 29.58 35.28 -17.01
N LYS A 259 30.00 35.74 -15.84
CA LYS A 259 30.27 37.16 -15.55
C LYS A 259 31.49 37.67 -16.31
N GLU A 260 32.56 36.90 -16.43
CA GLU A 260 33.72 37.25 -17.26
C GLU A 260 33.36 37.28 -18.75
N ALA A 261 32.59 36.29 -19.23
CA ALA A 261 32.09 36.26 -20.61
C ALA A 261 31.05 37.35 -20.90
N THR A 262 30.19 37.69 -19.94
CA THR A 262 29.21 38.80 -20.06
C THR A 262 29.80 40.16 -19.73
N GLU A 263 30.94 40.27 -19.05
CA GLU A 263 31.76 41.49 -18.97
C GLU A 263 32.56 41.69 -20.26
N MET A 264 33.00 40.62 -20.91
CA MET A 264 33.58 40.67 -22.25
C MET A 264 32.52 41.05 -23.30
N LEU A 265 31.33 40.42 -23.26
CA LEU A 265 30.19 40.81 -24.09
C LEU A 265 29.66 42.19 -23.71
N ALA A 266 29.70 42.60 -22.43
CA ALA A 266 29.33 43.96 -22.04
C ALA A 266 30.43 44.97 -22.39
N ALA A 267 31.70 44.59 -22.53
CA ALA A 267 32.74 45.47 -23.07
C ALA A 267 32.54 45.67 -24.59
N ILE A 268 32.13 44.63 -25.31
CA ILE A 268 31.66 44.72 -26.70
C ILE A 268 30.40 45.59 -26.76
N ASN A 269 29.33 45.21 -26.08
CA ASN A 269 28.05 45.92 -26.03
C ASN A 269 28.11 47.28 -25.32
N LYS A 270 29.22 47.67 -24.66
CA LYS A 270 29.49 49.02 -24.11
C LYS A 270 30.54 49.79 -24.92
N SER A 271 31.29 49.16 -25.82
CA SER A 271 31.78 49.89 -27.00
C SER A 271 30.57 50.29 -27.86
N GLU A 272 29.59 49.39 -28.02
CA GLU A 272 28.32 49.63 -28.69
C GLU A 272 27.37 50.55 -27.91
N LYS A 273 27.27 50.46 -26.58
CA LYS A 273 26.48 51.40 -25.74
C LYS A 273 27.21 52.67 -25.32
N SER A 274 28.54 52.77 -25.42
CA SER A 274 29.18 54.08 -25.52
C SER A 274 28.73 54.76 -26.82
N VAL A 275 28.53 54.00 -27.90
CA VAL A 275 27.93 54.47 -29.16
C VAL A 275 26.40 54.68 -29.10
N LEU A 276 25.66 54.11 -28.12
CA LEU A 276 24.18 54.20 -28.04
C LEU A 276 23.59 54.94 -26.82
N GLU A 277 24.28 55.08 -25.69
CA GLU A 277 23.80 55.81 -24.50
C GLU A 277 24.49 57.16 -24.27
N GLN A 278 25.50 57.49 -25.11
CA GLN A 278 25.72 58.88 -25.56
C GLN A 278 24.42 59.54 -26.09
N ILE A 279 23.43 58.74 -26.53
CA ILE A 279 22.17 59.22 -27.09
C ILE A 279 21.13 59.52 -25.98
N TYR A 280 21.27 59.03 -24.73
CA TYR A 280 20.09 58.80 -23.87
C TYR A 280 20.14 59.05 -22.34
N GLU A 281 21.05 59.88 -21.82
CA GLU A 281 21.19 60.17 -20.37
C GLU A 281 20.08 61.11 -19.80
N LEU A 282 18.84 60.62 -19.64
CA LEU A 282 17.62 61.48 -19.59
C LEU A 282 16.74 61.64 -18.28
N ASN A 283 16.46 60.65 -17.37
CA ASN A 283 15.43 60.75 -16.26
C ASN A 283 15.57 59.78 -14.97
N GLU A 284 14.68 59.78 -13.90
CA GLU A 284 14.88 59.22 -12.46
C GLU A 284 13.61 58.65 -11.55
N LYS A 285 13.66 57.66 -10.53
CA LYS A 285 12.81 57.33 -9.20
C LYS A 285 11.89 56.00 -8.81
N TYR A 286 11.38 55.69 -7.51
CA TYR A 286 10.93 54.31 -6.84
C TYR A 286 9.93 54.12 -5.51
N ASN A 287 9.47 52.88 -4.99
CA ASN A 287 8.94 52.31 -3.58
C ASN A 287 7.50 51.53 -3.26
N ASN A 288 6.91 51.17 -2.01
CA ASN A 288 6.76 49.88 -1.10
C ASN A 288 5.43 49.74 -0.09
N GLN A 289 4.96 48.82 0.90
CA GLN A 289 4.79 47.32 1.38
C GLN A 289 3.99 46.91 2.81
N GLY A 290 3.20 45.76 3.09
CA GLY A 290 3.02 44.91 4.44
C GLY A 290 1.71 44.43 5.37
N LEU A 291 1.49 43.10 5.82
CA LEU A 291 1.00 42.27 7.11
C LEU A 291 -0.42 42.07 7.94
N LYS A 292 -0.87 40.85 8.54
CA LYS A 292 -1.71 40.45 9.88
C LYS A 292 -2.54 39.03 10.15
N GLY A 293 -3.23 38.67 11.34
CA GLY A 293 -4.01 37.38 11.85
C GLY A 293 -4.88 37.40 13.25
N LEU A 294 -5.61 36.48 14.07
CA LEU A 294 -6.17 35.02 14.38
C LEU A 294 -7.34 34.95 15.57
N HIS A 295 -8.07 34.00 16.38
CA HIS A 295 -8.38 32.55 16.93
C HIS A 295 -9.81 32.40 17.77
N ASN A 296 -10.53 31.47 18.58
CA ASN A 296 -10.76 30.01 19.18
C ASN A 296 -12.29 29.71 19.76
N ASP A 297 -12.96 28.81 20.64
CA ASP A 297 -12.97 27.62 21.69
C ASP A 297 -14.48 27.00 22.05
N ILE A 298 -15.16 26.12 22.95
CA ILE A 298 -15.20 25.12 24.19
C ILE A 298 -16.52 24.09 24.23
N GLU A 299 -17.25 23.26 25.13
CA GLU A 299 -17.49 22.66 26.59
C GLU A 299 -18.57 21.40 26.83
N LYS A 300 -19.09 20.87 28.04
CA LYS A 300 -19.93 19.52 28.34
C LYS A 300 -20.84 19.15 29.68
N SER A 301 -21.68 18.02 29.85
CA SER A 301 -22.50 17.44 31.08
C SER A 301 -23.10 15.93 31.11
N HIS A 302 -23.13 15.10 32.24
CA HIS A 302 -23.94 13.80 32.49
C HIS A 302 -23.68 13.01 33.85
N GLN A 303 -24.65 12.31 34.53
CA GLN A 303 -24.48 11.05 35.39
C GLN A 303 -25.72 10.58 36.24
N LEU A 304 -26.16 9.28 36.16
CA LEU A 304 -26.82 8.46 37.25
C LEU A 304 -27.36 7.05 36.86
N SER A 305 -27.39 6.67 35.58
CA SER A 305 -28.04 5.45 35.03
C SER A 305 -27.36 4.09 35.36
N LYS A 306 -26.94 3.85 36.62
CA LYS A 306 -25.64 3.18 36.85
C LYS A 306 -25.59 1.72 37.37
N LEU A 307 -26.56 1.19 38.13
CA LEU A 307 -26.37 -0.11 38.83
C LEU A 307 -27.19 -1.33 38.36
N ASN A 308 -28.45 -1.20 37.92
CA ASN A 308 -29.18 -2.37 37.35
C ASN A 308 -28.62 -2.82 35.99
N THR A 309 -27.69 -2.04 35.44
CA THR A 309 -26.72 -2.42 34.43
C THR A 309 -25.89 -3.65 34.83
N GLU A 310 -25.40 -3.73 36.07
CA GLU A 310 -24.19 -4.50 36.46
C GLU A 310 -24.21 -6.01 36.19
N LEU A 311 -25.33 -6.72 36.41
CA LEU A 311 -25.35 -8.18 36.19
C LEU A 311 -25.63 -8.55 34.73
N THR A 312 -26.44 -7.73 34.05
CA THR A 312 -26.55 -7.77 32.57
C THR A 312 -25.21 -7.37 31.94
N GLU A 313 -24.47 -6.46 32.58
CA GLU A 313 -23.09 -6.15 32.27
C GLU A 313 -22.21 -7.37 32.44
N ILE A 314 -22.17 -8.14 33.53
CA ILE A 314 -21.27 -9.31 33.63
C ILE A 314 -21.34 -10.26 32.40
N GLN A 315 -22.53 -10.52 31.85
CA GLN A 315 -22.65 -11.30 30.61
C GLN A 315 -22.35 -10.48 29.34
N LYS A 316 -22.79 -9.21 29.23
CA LYS A 316 -22.36 -8.32 28.14
C LYS A 316 -20.83 -8.19 28.11
N VAL A 317 -20.21 -7.82 29.24
CA VAL A 317 -18.78 -7.77 29.54
C VAL A 317 -18.08 -9.08 29.20
N LYS A 318 -18.66 -10.26 29.40
CA LYS A 318 -18.04 -11.50 28.88
C LYS A 318 -18.03 -11.53 27.35
N GLU A 319 -19.15 -11.25 26.69
CA GLU A 319 -19.18 -11.16 25.22
C GLU A 319 -18.34 -9.99 24.67
N GLU A 320 -18.26 -8.89 25.41
CA GLU A 320 -17.60 -7.64 25.08
C GLU A 320 -16.11 -7.73 25.34
N VAL A 321 -15.65 -8.49 26.35
CA VAL A 321 -14.26 -8.93 26.49
C VAL A 321 -13.89 -9.85 25.33
N VAL A 322 -14.76 -10.77 24.89
CA VAL A 322 -14.49 -11.58 23.69
C VAL A 322 -14.44 -10.72 22.41
N LYS A 323 -15.42 -9.82 22.21
CA LYS A 323 -15.43 -8.86 21.09
C LYS A 323 -14.23 -7.91 21.13
N THR A 324 -13.83 -7.45 22.32
CA THR A 324 -12.67 -6.60 22.56
C THR A 324 -11.37 -7.38 22.36
N ILE A 325 -11.29 -8.66 22.73
CA ILE A 325 -10.14 -9.52 22.39
C ILE A 325 -10.03 -9.66 20.87
N PHE A 326 -11.14 -9.87 20.15
CA PHE A 326 -11.12 -9.90 18.68
C PHE A 326 -10.77 -8.54 18.06
N ASP A 327 -11.32 -7.43 18.55
CA ASP A 327 -11.02 -6.09 18.05
C ASP A 327 -9.61 -5.62 18.46
N LEU A 328 -9.05 -6.05 19.60
CA LEU A 328 -7.65 -5.81 19.97
C LEU A 328 -6.69 -6.69 19.19
N LYS A 329 -7.00 -7.98 18.95
CA LYS A 329 -6.25 -8.84 18.02
C LYS A 329 -6.20 -8.17 16.63
N THR A 330 -7.36 -7.76 16.12
CA THR A 330 -7.49 -7.10 14.81
C THR A 330 -6.77 -5.75 14.77
N LYS A 331 -6.94 -4.88 15.78
CA LYS A 331 -6.22 -3.59 15.88
C LYS A 331 -4.71 -3.78 15.96
N ARG A 332 -4.22 -4.80 16.69
CA ARG A 332 -2.79 -5.12 16.75
C ARG A 332 -2.28 -5.58 15.38
N GLU A 333 -2.99 -6.49 14.71
CA GLU A 333 -2.62 -6.95 13.36
C GLU A 333 -2.59 -5.79 12.36
N ASP A 334 -3.62 -4.95 12.38
CA ASP A 334 -3.74 -3.74 11.55
C ASP A 334 -2.63 -2.72 11.83
N THR A 335 -2.30 -2.50 13.11
CA THR A 335 -1.19 -1.63 13.53
C THR A 335 0.16 -2.19 13.08
N MET A 336 0.43 -3.49 13.28
CA MET A 336 1.69 -4.13 12.89
C MET A 336 1.89 -4.09 11.37
N LEU A 337 0.84 -4.39 10.60
CA LEU A 337 0.88 -4.31 9.13
C LEU A 337 0.99 -2.85 8.64
N THR A 338 0.38 -1.89 9.33
CA THR A 338 0.48 -0.46 8.95
C THR A 338 1.84 0.14 9.32
N VAL A 339 2.44 -0.29 10.43
CA VAL A 339 3.82 0.07 10.80
C VAL A 339 4.82 -0.56 9.83
N ASP A 340 4.66 -1.83 9.42
CA ASP A 340 5.51 -2.45 8.39
C ASP A 340 5.42 -1.71 7.04
N LYS A 341 4.21 -1.26 6.63
CA LYS A 341 4.04 -0.37 5.47
C LYS A 341 4.90 0.88 5.60
N ILE A 342 4.57 1.72 6.58
CA ILE A 342 5.13 3.07 6.73
C ILE A 342 6.65 3.02 6.94
N MET A 343 7.14 2.08 7.77
CA MET A 343 8.58 1.95 8.03
C MET A 343 9.36 1.45 6.82
N PHE A 344 8.80 0.53 6.02
CA PHE A 344 9.44 0.09 4.79
C PHE A 344 9.48 1.21 3.76
N ASP A 345 8.33 1.83 3.46
CA ASP A 345 8.22 2.88 2.45
C ASP A 345 9.08 4.10 2.81
N ASN A 346 9.14 4.49 4.09
CA ASN A 346 10.03 5.57 4.56
C ASN A 346 11.52 5.24 4.39
N ASN A 347 11.95 3.99 4.57
CA ASN A 347 13.34 3.60 4.33
C ASN A 347 13.68 3.71 2.84
N VAL A 348 12.81 3.21 1.96
CA VAL A 348 13.00 3.29 0.49
C VAL A 348 13.01 4.73 0.00
N MET A 349 12.10 5.58 0.49
CA MET A 349 12.08 7.01 0.12
C MET A 349 13.38 7.72 0.53
N VAL A 350 13.86 7.55 1.75
CA VAL A 350 15.10 8.21 2.22
C VAL A 350 16.34 7.65 1.50
N GLU A 351 16.37 6.36 1.16
CA GLU A 351 17.43 5.77 0.34
C GLU A 351 17.44 6.34 -1.09
N CYS A 352 16.27 6.55 -1.72
CA CYS A 352 16.16 7.19 -3.02
C CYS A 352 16.60 8.66 -2.97
N VAL A 353 16.21 9.42 -1.93
CA VAL A 353 16.66 10.81 -1.73
C VAL A 353 18.19 10.87 -1.55
N LEU A 354 18.77 9.98 -0.73
CA LEU A 354 20.23 9.88 -0.57
C LEU A 354 20.94 9.55 -1.88
N ARG A 355 20.39 8.66 -2.71
CA ARG A 355 20.91 8.35 -4.05
C ARG A 355 20.93 9.61 -4.92
N ASN A 356 19.81 10.32 -5.02
CA ASN A 356 19.70 11.53 -5.83
C ASN A 356 20.69 12.64 -5.38
N PHE A 357 20.95 12.79 -4.07
CA PHE A 357 22.00 13.69 -3.56
C PHE A 357 23.43 13.22 -3.90
N ARG A 358 23.70 11.92 -3.91
CA ARG A 358 25.00 11.37 -4.36
C ARG A 358 25.18 11.57 -5.87
N ASP A 359 24.13 11.44 -6.67
CA ASP A 359 24.14 11.69 -8.11
C ASP A 359 24.36 13.18 -8.44
N LEU A 360 23.78 14.10 -7.66
CA LEU A 360 24.13 15.53 -7.69
C LEU A 360 25.64 15.73 -7.45
N GLY A 361 26.21 15.06 -6.44
CA GLY A 361 27.65 15.04 -6.19
C GLY A 361 28.48 14.54 -7.39
N LEU A 362 28.01 13.52 -8.10
CA LEU A 362 28.67 13.00 -9.30
C LEU A 362 28.59 13.97 -10.50
N VAL A 363 27.49 14.71 -10.66
CA VAL A 363 27.40 15.79 -11.67
C VAL A 363 28.43 16.88 -11.37
N CYS A 364 28.60 17.26 -10.10
CA CYS A 364 29.59 18.25 -9.69
C CYS A 364 31.05 17.73 -9.78
N GLY A 365 31.27 16.43 -9.62
CA GLY A 365 32.59 15.80 -9.66
C GLY A 365 33.18 15.57 -11.07
N LYS A 366 32.35 15.48 -12.12
CA LYS A 366 32.75 15.01 -13.47
C LYS A 366 33.57 15.97 -14.34
N TYR A 367 34.05 17.08 -13.78
CA TYR A 367 34.89 18.06 -14.48
C TYR A 367 36.10 18.44 -13.63
N ASN A 368 37.10 17.55 -13.64
CA ASN A 368 38.48 17.70 -13.16
C ASN A 368 39.39 16.95 -14.14
#